data_AF-A7LH82-F1
#
_entry.id   AF-A7LH82-F1
#
_cell.length_a   1.000
_cell.length_b   1.000
_cell.length_c   1.000
_cell.angle_alpha   90.00
_cell.angle_beta   90.00
_cell.angle_gamma   90.00
#
_symmetry.space_group_name_H-M   'P 1'
#
loop_
_entity.id
_entity.type
_entity.pdbx_description
1 polymer ?
#
loop_
_entity_poly.entity_id
_entity_poly.type
_entity_poly.pdbx_seq_one_letter_code
_entity_poly.pdbx_strand_id
1 'polypeptide(L)'
;HEDAMEIQVHGIGSISKNIIIRMSNGATILIEKDKRGLVELMRYESATKEIEPQESELKAPLKIDSRFLKAIDIKKRDEKYYKCISDFDSYTYECIGAYKISRVSEGNDVIWRSRDLFSLKVQVRTFESHTTVDIFLSHALVKFHKVINGKWEEIDPYGDIPLTADVGTDKCPKEYFCTKEAGIWRYFPKEGFSFHLVREGGRKVWQAADHTQYCHQVTLHVNEKIIIHLVNNECRTFYLTGDGSWHDPVIKIFARDDKDKRKVNEIDAEKLRFEDGGELTLSRYEFPKRVKCVQVKVNGEIVWSHFHSPSSKYPKSLYAQ
;
A
#
# COMPACT_ATOMS: atom_id res chain seq x y z
N HIS A 1 19.96 29.86 0.84
CA HIS A 1 21.01 29.74 1.86
C HIS A 1 20.68 28.63 2.88
N GLU A 2 19.89 27.63 2.49
CA GLU A 2 19.56 26.48 3.34
C GLU A 2 19.67 25.23 2.48
N ASP A 3 20.15 24.14 3.08
CA ASP A 3 20.41 22.89 2.37
C ASP A 3 19.14 22.07 2.19
N ALA A 4 18.94 21.54 0.98
CA ALA A 4 17.91 20.52 0.74
C ALA A 4 18.39 19.20 1.33
N MET A 5 17.62 18.63 2.26
CA MET A 5 17.88 17.32 2.85
C MET A 5 17.41 16.19 1.96
N GLU A 6 16.32 16.41 1.23
CA GLU A 6 15.73 15.41 0.36
C GLU A 6 14.99 16.07 -0.80
N ILE A 7 15.15 15.54 -2.01
CA ILE A 7 14.44 15.99 -3.21
C ILE A 7 13.76 14.77 -3.83
N GLN A 8 12.43 14.77 -3.85
CA GLN A 8 11.63 13.73 -4.49
C GLN A 8 11.01 14.29 -5.77
N VAL A 9 11.10 13.55 -6.87
CA VAL A 9 10.57 13.96 -8.17
C VAL A 9 9.54 12.93 -8.62
N HIS A 10 8.26 13.30 -8.59
CA HIS A 10 7.16 12.46 -9.03
C HIS A 10 6.66 12.92 -10.40
N GLY A 11 6.55 12.00 -11.37
CA GLY A 11 5.95 12.32 -12.66
C GLY A 11 5.80 11.11 -13.57
N ILE A 12 4.73 11.11 -14.37
CA ILE A 12 4.50 10.11 -15.42
C ILE A 12 4.76 10.80 -16.77
N GLY A 13 5.89 10.45 -17.41
CA GLY A 13 6.23 10.96 -18.74
C GLY A 13 6.76 12.40 -18.78
N SER A 14 6.60 13.07 -19.92
CA SER A 14 7.32 14.29 -20.29
C SER A 14 6.60 15.62 -19.97
N ILE A 15 5.41 15.59 -19.36
CA ILE A 15 4.49 16.74 -19.41
C ILE A 15 4.21 17.40 -18.05
N SER A 16 4.33 16.68 -16.93
CA SER A 16 4.30 17.30 -15.59
C SER A 16 5.14 16.52 -14.58
N LYS A 17 5.96 17.23 -13.81
CA LYS A 17 6.74 16.65 -12.69
C LYS A 17 6.49 17.46 -11.43
N ASN A 18 6.00 16.83 -10.38
CA ASN A 18 5.96 17.40 -9.04
C ASN A 18 7.31 17.13 -8.37
N ILE A 19 7.99 18.19 -7.95
CA ILE A 19 9.23 18.13 -7.20
C ILE A 19 8.89 18.55 -5.77
N ILE A 20 9.13 17.65 -4.83
CA ILE A 20 9.01 17.92 -3.40
C ILE A 20 10.44 18.10 -2.87
N ILE A 21 10.73 19.26 -2.30
CA ILE A 21 12.01 19.55 -1.66
C ILE A 21 11.78 19.65 -0.17
N ARG A 22 12.41 18.78 0.62
CA ARG A 22 12.48 18.89 2.08
C ARG A 22 13.78 19.59 2.45
N MET A 23 13.67 20.68 3.18
CA MET A 23 14.78 21.55 3.59
C MET A 23 15.24 21.18 5.01
N SER A 24 16.49 21.49 5.34
CA SER A 24 17.08 21.20 6.66
C SER A 24 16.41 21.91 7.84
N ASN A 25 15.68 22.99 7.60
CA ASN A 25 14.83 23.68 8.60
C ASN A 25 13.42 23.06 8.74
N GLY A 26 13.19 21.89 8.15
CA GLY A 26 11.91 21.20 8.13
C GLY A 26 10.91 21.77 7.13
N ALA A 27 11.26 22.81 6.36
CA ALA A 27 10.39 23.34 5.33
C ALA A 27 10.18 22.32 4.20
N THR A 28 8.98 22.25 3.64
CA THR A 28 8.67 21.44 2.46
C THR A 28 8.22 22.35 1.32
N ILE A 29 8.85 22.25 0.15
CA ILE A 29 8.52 23.04 -1.03
C ILE A 29 7.94 22.10 -2.08
N LEU A 30 6.74 22.40 -2.56
CA LEU A 30 6.13 21.72 -3.70
C LEU A 30 6.32 22.58 -4.94
N ILE A 31 7.02 22.05 -5.93
CA ILE A 31 7.28 22.68 -7.21
C ILE A 31 6.65 21.83 -8.30
N GLU A 32 5.93 22.45 -9.23
CA GLU A 32 5.46 21.77 -10.44
C GLU A 32 6.31 22.22 -11.62
N LYS A 33 6.77 21.25 -12.42
CA LYS A 33 7.38 21.50 -13.72
C LYS A 33 6.33 21.31 -14.80
N ASP A 34 5.96 22.38 -15.48
CA ASP A 34 5.09 22.36 -16.66
C ASP A 34 5.89 22.68 -17.95
N LYS A 35 5.19 22.86 -19.08
CA LYS A 35 5.81 23.23 -20.36
C LYS A 35 6.45 24.63 -20.38
N ARG A 36 6.17 25.47 -19.37
CA ARG A 36 6.61 26.87 -19.26
C ARG A 36 7.76 27.04 -18.26
N GLY A 37 8.01 26.06 -17.39
CA GLY A 37 9.16 26.04 -16.50
C GLY A 37 8.88 25.37 -15.16
N LEU A 38 9.69 25.68 -14.16
CA LEU A 38 9.46 25.30 -12.77
C LEU A 38 8.63 26.40 -12.09
N VAL A 39 7.53 26.01 -11.45
CA VAL A 39 6.66 26.89 -10.69
C VAL A 39 6.61 26.37 -9.25
N GLU A 40 7.09 27.17 -8.29
CA GLU A 40 6.85 26.90 -6.87
C GLU A 40 5.34 27.05 -6.61
N LEU A 41 4.67 25.93 -6.34
CA LEU A 41 3.24 25.94 -6.05
C LEU A 41 3.02 26.37 -4.60
N MET A 42 3.82 25.84 -3.67
CA MET A 42 3.68 26.09 -2.23
C MET A 42 5.00 25.86 -1.49
N ARG A 43 5.20 26.62 -0.41
CA ARG A 43 6.25 26.45 0.59
C ARG A 43 5.63 26.36 1.97
N TYR A 44 5.96 25.30 2.68
CA TYR A 44 5.61 25.06 4.08
C TYR A 44 6.86 25.28 4.92
N GLU A 45 6.81 26.10 5.96
CA GLU A 45 7.89 26.22 6.94
C GLU A 45 7.54 25.35 8.16
N SER A 46 8.49 24.55 8.68
CA SER A 46 8.19 23.77 9.89
C SER A 46 8.07 24.71 11.09
N ALA A 47 7.06 24.47 11.92
CA ALA A 47 6.85 25.20 13.16
C ALA A 47 7.84 24.73 14.24
N THR A 48 9.13 24.94 14.02
CA THR A 48 10.17 24.79 15.05
C THR A 48 11.08 26.02 15.06
N LYS A 49 10.49 27.17 15.38
CA LYS A 49 11.20 28.16 16.18
C LYS A 49 10.49 28.20 17.52
N GLU A 50 11.21 27.86 18.58
CA GLU A 50 10.82 28.21 19.94
C GLU A 50 10.61 29.72 19.96
N ILE A 51 9.35 30.12 19.91
CA ILE A 51 8.92 31.48 20.22
C ILE A 51 8.62 31.42 21.71
N GLU A 52 9.45 32.10 22.52
CA GLU A 52 9.08 32.47 23.89
C GLU A 52 7.64 33.01 23.88
N PRO A 53 6.80 32.65 24.86
CA PRO A 53 5.37 32.95 24.81
C PRO A 53 5.14 34.46 24.97
N GLN A 54 5.20 35.18 23.87
CA GLN A 54 4.37 36.35 23.66
C GLN A 54 2.97 35.78 23.41
N GLU A 55 2.01 36.13 24.25
CA GLU A 55 0.59 35.83 24.07
C GLU A 55 0.13 36.34 22.69
N SER A 56 0.35 35.55 21.65
CA SER A 56 -0.32 35.73 20.37
C SER A 56 -1.73 35.22 20.59
N GLU A 57 -2.67 36.16 20.66
CA GLU A 57 -4.10 35.88 20.61
C GLU A 57 -4.37 34.65 19.73
N LEU A 58 -4.89 33.58 20.34
CA LEU A 58 -5.43 32.45 19.61
C LEU A 58 -6.53 33.05 18.70
N LYS A 59 -6.19 33.39 17.46
CA LYS A 59 -7.19 33.81 16.48
C LYS A 59 -8.16 32.64 16.39
N ALA A 60 -9.37 32.87 16.89
CA ALA A 60 -10.47 31.92 16.82
C ALA A 60 -10.50 31.29 15.42
N PRO A 61 -10.81 29.98 15.28
CA PRO A 61 -10.89 29.35 13.98
C PRO A 61 -11.74 30.25 13.07
N LEU A 62 -11.18 30.64 11.92
CA LEU A 62 -11.84 31.51 10.95
C LEU A 62 -13.28 31.00 10.77
N LYS A 63 -14.25 31.70 11.36
CA LYS A 63 -15.66 31.40 11.22
C LYS A 63 -16.04 31.77 9.79
N ILE A 64 -15.83 30.84 8.87
CA ILE A 64 -16.28 30.97 7.50
C ILE A 64 -17.80 30.92 7.55
N ASP A 65 -18.44 31.97 7.01
CA ASP A 65 -19.89 32.01 6.89
C ASP A 65 -20.35 30.77 6.09
N SER A 66 -21.30 30.02 6.69
CA SER A 66 -21.81 28.77 6.15
C SER A 66 -22.34 28.90 4.71
N ARG A 67 -22.70 30.11 4.27
CA ARG A 67 -23.11 30.37 2.87
C ARG A 67 -21.99 30.13 1.86
N PHE A 68 -20.73 30.24 2.27
CA PHE A 68 -19.56 29.95 1.42
C PHE A 68 -19.12 28.48 1.47
N LEU A 69 -19.65 27.70 2.41
CA LEU A 69 -19.38 26.26 2.50
C LEU A 69 -20.27 25.50 1.53
N LYS A 70 -19.67 24.62 0.73
CA LYS A 70 -20.37 23.80 -0.26
C LYS A 70 -20.06 22.33 -0.07
N ALA A 71 -21.06 21.51 -0.39
CA ALA A 71 -20.91 20.07 -0.59
C ALA A 71 -20.77 19.82 -2.09
N ILE A 72 -19.83 18.95 -2.46
CA ILE A 72 -19.66 18.52 -3.84
C ILE A 72 -19.97 17.03 -3.97
N ASP A 73 -20.56 16.66 -5.10
CA ASP A 73 -20.73 15.28 -5.51
C ASP A 73 -19.79 15.02 -6.69
N ILE A 74 -18.86 14.08 -6.54
CA ILE A 74 -17.81 13.81 -7.54
C ILE A 74 -18.35 13.25 -8.86
N LYS A 75 -19.65 12.88 -8.91
CA LYS A 75 -20.35 12.49 -10.15
C LYS A 75 -21.05 13.66 -10.85
N LYS A 76 -21.17 14.81 -10.19
CA LYS A 76 -21.82 16.00 -10.74
C LYS A 76 -20.77 17.02 -11.19
N ARG A 77 -21.17 17.89 -12.12
CA ARG A 77 -20.31 18.91 -12.72
C ARG A 77 -21.00 20.26 -12.68
N ASP A 78 -21.44 20.68 -11.48
CA ASP A 78 -22.07 21.99 -11.28
C ASP A 78 -20.99 23.07 -11.11
N GLU A 79 -20.80 23.90 -12.13
CA GLU A 79 -19.71 24.87 -12.15
C GLU A 79 -20.01 26.19 -11.42
N LYS A 80 -21.14 26.27 -10.69
CA LYS A 80 -21.57 27.51 -10.04
C LYS A 80 -20.64 27.97 -8.92
N TYR A 81 -20.08 27.04 -8.16
CA TYR A 81 -19.26 27.35 -6.97
C TYR A 81 -17.81 26.87 -7.08
N TYR A 82 -17.55 25.98 -8.03
CA TYR A 82 -16.26 25.36 -8.27
C TYR A 82 -16.11 25.12 -9.77
N LYS A 83 -14.92 25.33 -10.32
CA LYS A 83 -14.63 24.89 -11.71
C LYS A 83 -14.30 23.40 -11.70
N CYS A 84 -14.73 22.66 -12.73
CA CYS A 84 -14.31 21.27 -12.91
C CYS A 84 -13.36 21.17 -14.12
N ILE A 85 -12.10 20.90 -13.86
CA ILE A 85 -11.08 20.73 -14.90
C ILE A 85 -10.89 19.23 -15.12
N SER A 86 -11.16 18.74 -16.33
CA SER A 86 -10.89 17.36 -16.72
C SER A 86 -9.56 17.27 -17.46
N ASP A 87 -8.72 16.30 -17.08
CA ASP A 87 -7.49 15.97 -17.79
C ASP A 87 -7.31 14.45 -17.82
N PHE A 88 -7.37 13.86 -19.03
CA PHE A 88 -7.36 12.42 -19.33
C PHE A 88 -8.11 11.57 -18.29
N ASP A 89 -7.39 11.08 -17.29
CA ASP A 89 -7.83 10.12 -16.28
C ASP A 89 -8.14 10.80 -14.92
N SER A 90 -8.29 12.14 -14.90
CA SER A 90 -8.52 12.91 -13.69
C SER A 90 -9.52 14.06 -13.85
N TYR A 91 -10.17 14.39 -12.74
CA TYR A 91 -11.06 15.55 -12.61
C TYR A 91 -10.66 16.36 -11.38
N THR A 92 -10.53 17.67 -11.53
CA THR A 92 -10.19 18.58 -10.44
C THR A 92 -11.32 19.56 -10.22
N TYR A 93 -11.85 19.58 -9.00
CA TYR A 93 -12.76 20.59 -8.49
C TYR A 93 -11.95 21.65 -7.77
N GLU A 94 -12.04 22.90 -8.20
CA GLU A 94 -11.35 24.02 -7.56
C GLU A 94 -12.36 25.13 -7.25
N CYS A 95 -12.34 25.62 -6.01
CA CYS A 95 -13.30 26.62 -5.56
C CYS A 95 -13.17 27.93 -6.33
N ILE A 96 -14.31 28.56 -6.66
CA ILE A 96 -14.33 29.89 -7.27
C ILE A 96 -14.37 30.95 -6.16
N GLY A 97 -13.40 31.86 -6.14
CA GLY A 97 -13.38 32.98 -5.20
C GLY A 97 -13.38 32.56 -3.72
N ALA A 98 -14.35 33.06 -2.95
CA ALA A 98 -14.41 32.84 -1.51
C ALA A 98 -14.94 31.45 -1.10
N TYR A 99 -15.56 30.69 -2.02
CA TYR A 99 -16.17 29.39 -1.69
C TYR A 99 -15.15 28.38 -1.15
N LYS A 100 -15.65 27.43 -0.37
CA LYS A 100 -14.88 26.36 0.27
C LYS A 100 -15.66 25.05 0.24
N ILE A 101 -14.97 23.93 0.12
CA ILE A 101 -15.56 22.59 0.14
C ILE A 101 -15.53 22.07 1.58
N SER A 102 -16.70 21.71 2.09
CA SER A 102 -16.90 21.17 3.45
C SER A 102 -17.40 19.72 3.46
N ARG A 103 -17.80 19.20 2.30
CA ARG A 103 -18.23 17.81 2.14
C ARG A 103 -17.96 17.34 0.72
N VAL A 104 -17.43 16.13 0.60
CA VAL A 104 -17.22 15.43 -0.67
C VAL A 104 -18.00 14.12 -0.61
N SER A 105 -18.81 13.84 -1.62
CA SER A 105 -19.58 12.61 -1.73
C SER A 105 -19.53 12.03 -3.13
N GLU A 106 -19.84 10.75 -3.26
CA GLU A 106 -20.18 10.09 -4.51
C GLU A 106 -21.65 9.65 -4.45
N GLY A 107 -22.55 10.44 -5.04
CA GLY A 107 -23.98 10.25 -4.82
C GLY A 107 -24.33 10.36 -3.32
N ASN A 108 -24.83 9.26 -2.73
CA ASN A 108 -25.21 9.21 -1.31
C ASN A 108 -24.02 8.90 -0.38
N ASP A 109 -22.94 8.34 -0.91
CA ASP A 109 -21.79 7.91 -0.10
C ASP A 109 -20.94 9.13 0.25
N VAL A 110 -20.80 9.41 1.55
CA VAL A 110 -19.95 10.50 2.04
C VAL A 110 -18.52 10.01 2.09
N ILE A 111 -17.67 10.58 1.24
CA ILE A 111 -16.22 10.29 1.20
C ILE A 111 -15.54 11.05 2.33
N TRP A 112 -15.85 12.35 2.44
CA TRP A 112 -15.22 13.22 3.42
C TRP A 112 -16.18 14.31 3.89
N ARG A 113 -16.00 14.73 5.14
CA ARG A 113 -16.69 15.86 5.74
C ARG A 113 -15.75 16.64 6.63
N SER A 114 -15.76 17.95 6.46
CA SER A 114 -15.08 18.93 7.29
C SER A 114 -15.50 18.77 8.75
N ARG A 115 -14.51 18.78 9.65
CA ARG A 115 -14.71 19.02 11.08
C ARG A 115 -14.37 20.47 11.37
N ASP A 116 -13.09 20.81 11.19
CA ASP A 116 -12.54 22.15 11.50
C ASP A 116 -11.75 22.77 10.33
N LEU A 117 -11.56 22.02 9.24
CA LEU A 117 -10.79 22.41 8.06
C LEU A 117 -11.65 22.35 6.81
N PHE A 118 -11.33 23.19 5.82
CA PHE A 118 -12.03 23.22 4.55
C PHE A 118 -11.08 22.95 3.39
N SER A 119 -11.62 22.39 2.32
CA SER A 119 -10.86 22.13 1.11
C SER A 119 -11.03 23.25 0.09
N LEU A 120 -9.93 23.60 -0.58
CA LEU A 120 -9.91 24.53 -1.72
C LEU A 120 -9.97 23.79 -3.06
N LYS A 121 -9.46 22.56 -3.06
CA LYS A 121 -9.30 21.74 -4.25
C LYS A 121 -9.55 20.28 -3.89
N VAL A 122 -10.29 19.59 -4.74
CA VAL A 122 -10.48 18.14 -4.68
C VAL A 122 -10.11 17.56 -6.04
N GLN A 123 -9.23 16.57 -6.07
CA GLN A 123 -8.84 15.88 -7.30
C GLN A 123 -9.27 14.43 -7.25
N VAL A 124 -10.00 14.00 -8.27
CA VAL A 124 -10.40 12.61 -8.48
C VAL A 124 -9.50 12.04 -9.56
N ARG A 125 -8.85 10.91 -9.32
CA ARG A 125 -8.10 10.16 -10.35
C ARG A 125 -8.71 8.78 -10.52
N THR A 126 -9.02 8.42 -11.75
CA THR A 126 -9.62 7.14 -12.11
C THR A 126 -8.64 6.34 -12.95
N PHE A 127 -8.26 5.20 -12.42
CA PHE A 127 -7.43 4.18 -13.05
C PHE A 127 -8.33 3.06 -13.58
N GLU A 128 -7.81 2.15 -14.40
CA GLU A 128 -8.63 1.04 -14.95
C GLU A 128 -9.27 0.17 -13.86
N SER A 129 -8.56 -0.05 -12.75
CA SER A 129 -9.01 -0.90 -11.64
C SER A 129 -9.29 -0.12 -10.35
N HIS A 130 -9.10 1.20 -10.35
CA HIS A 130 -9.04 1.95 -9.10
C HIS A 130 -9.52 3.40 -9.22
N THR A 131 -9.95 4.01 -8.13
CA THR A 131 -10.26 5.45 -8.10
C THR A 131 -9.81 6.03 -6.78
N THR A 132 -9.18 7.19 -6.85
CA THR A 132 -8.70 7.95 -5.69
C THR A 132 -9.30 9.34 -5.65
N VAL A 133 -9.46 9.88 -4.45
CA VAL A 133 -9.92 11.24 -4.19
C VAL A 133 -8.93 11.91 -3.24
N ASP A 134 -8.23 12.91 -3.75
CA ASP A 134 -7.30 13.77 -3.03
C ASP A 134 -8.03 15.04 -2.60
N ILE A 135 -8.02 15.34 -1.31
CA ILE A 135 -8.66 16.52 -0.71
C ILE A 135 -7.56 17.43 -0.14
N PHE A 136 -7.35 18.56 -0.82
CA PHE A 136 -6.34 19.53 -0.44
C PHE A 136 -6.95 20.50 0.60
N LEU A 137 -6.51 20.36 1.85
CA LEU A 137 -6.83 21.25 2.97
C LEU A 137 -5.71 22.29 3.14
N SER A 138 -5.94 23.32 3.96
CA SER A 138 -4.99 24.44 4.15
C SER A 138 -3.57 24.02 4.56
N HIS A 139 -3.45 22.95 5.35
CA HIS A 139 -2.16 22.45 5.87
C HIS A 139 -2.05 20.91 5.83
N ALA A 140 -2.89 20.25 5.03
CA ALA A 140 -2.94 18.80 4.98
C ALA A 140 -3.49 18.31 3.64
N LEU A 141 -3.09 17.10 3.25
CA LEU A 141 -3.71 16.35 2.17
C LEU A 141 -4.38 15.13 2.80
N VAL A 142 -5.64 14.89 2.47
CA VAL A 142 -6.31 13.62 2.82
C VAL A 142 -6.60 12.88 1.53
N LYS A 143 -6.26 11.60 1.47
CA LYS A 143 -6.45 10.77 0.29
C LYS A 143 -7.38 9.62 0.62
N PHE A 144 -8.39 9.44 -0.22
CA PHE A 144 -9.31 8.33 -0.16
C PHE A 144 -9.19 7.47 -1.39
N HIS A 145 -9.54 6.21 -1.24
CA HIS A 145 -9.60 5.29 -2.35
C HIS A 145 -10.86 4.44 -2.32
N LYS A 146 -11.33 4.05 -3.50
CA LYS A 146 -12.53 3.24 -3.63
C LYS A 146 -12.17 1.76 -3.58
N VAL A 147 -12.56 1.09 -2.50
CA VAL A 147 -12.42 -0.36 -2.37
C VAL A 147 -13.53 -1.10 -3.13
N ILE A 148 -13.35 -2.40 -3.31
CA ILE A 148 -14.14 -3.25 -4.22
C ILE A 148 -15.62 -3.30 -3.89
N ASN A 149 -15.96 -3.20 -2.60
CA ASN A 149 -17.36 -3.17 -2.16
C ASN A 149 -18.04 -1.81 -2.43
N GLY A 150 -17.37 -0.93 -3.18
CA GLY A 150 -17.82 0.43 -3.48
C GLY A 150 -17.60 1.43 -2.35
N LYS A 151 -17.04 1.00 -1.22
CA LYS A 151 -16.77 1.86 -0.07
C LYS A 151 -15.52 2.70 -0.29
N TRP A 152 -15.45 3.81 0.43
CA TRP A 152 -14.30 4.70 0.45
C TRP A 152 -13.52 4.51 1.75
N GLU A 153 -12.21 4.32 1.64
CA GLU A 153 -11.30 4.20 2.79
C GLU A 153 -10.22 5.27 2.69
N GLU A 154 -9.77 5.78 3.84
CA GLU A 154 -8.68 6.75 3.92
C GLU A 154 -7.35 6.00 3.82
N ILE A 155 -6.41 6.53 3.03
CA ILE A 155 -5.07 5.95 2.83
C ILE A 155 -4.01 7.02 3.09
N ASP A 156 -2.77 6.58 3.29
CA ASP A 156 -1.63 7.50 3.38
C ASP A 156 -1.58 8.37 2.11
N PRO A 157 -1.73 9.70 2.22
CA PRO A 157 -1.71 10.60 1.08
C PRO A 157 -0.36 10.63 0.35
N TYR A 158 0.71 10.16 0.96
CA TYR A 158 2.07 10.12 0.41
C TYR A 158 2.57 8.70 0.12
N GLY A 159 1.78 7.67 0.50
CA GLY A 159 2.08 6.28 0.19
C GLY A 159 1.69 5.89 -1.23
N ASP A 160 2.08 4.68 -1.62
CA ASP A 160 1.71 4.10 -2.91
C ASP A 160 0.20 3.93 -3.05
N ILE A 161 -0.30 4.12 -4.28
CA ILE A 161 -1.70 3.89 -4.60
C ILE A 161 -1.95 2.37 -4.64
N PRO A 162 -2.89 1.85 -3.82
CA PRO A 162 -3.18 0.42 -3.77
C PRO A 162 -3.91 -0.06 -5.04
N LEU A 163 -3.40 -1.13 -5.66
CA LEU A 163 -3.93 -1.76 -6.86
C LEU A 163 -4.46 -3.16 -6.58
N THR A 164 -5.40 -3.60 -7.42
CA THR A 164 -5.74 -5.02 -7.57
C THR A 164 -4.93 -5.61 -8.72
N ALA A 165 -4.23 -6.71 -8.49
CA ALA A 165 -3.67 -7.54 -9.55
C ALA A 165 -4.65 -8.67 -9.90
N ASP A 166 -5.17 -8.66 -11.13
CA ASP A 166 -5.91 -9.80 -11.69
C ASP A 166 -4.93 -10.66 -12.50
N VAL A 167 -4.42 -11.72 -11.87
CA VAL A 167 -3.40 -12.61 -12.44
C VAL A 167 -4.01 -13.73 -13.27
N GLY A 168 -3.20 -14.31 -14.14
CA GLY A 168 -3.60 -15.38 -15.06
C GLY A 168 -4.33 -14.88 -16.31
N THR A 169 -4.32 -13.56 -16.54
CA THR A 169 -4.96 -12.96 -17.70
C THR A 169 -3.93 -12.20 -18.53
N ASP A 170 -4.11 -12.17 -19.86
CA ASP A 170 -3.29 -11.35 -20.76
C ASP A 170 -3.58 -9.84 -20.62
N LYS A 171 -4.49 -9.44 -19.70
CA LYS A 171 -4.80 -8.03 -19.44
C LYS A 171 -3.77 -7.47 -18.48
N CYS A 172 -2.97 -6.52 -18.95
CA CYS A 172 -2.03 -5.76 -18.14
C CYS A 172 -2.43 -4.28 -18.22
N PRO A 173 -3.19 -3.78 -17.23
CA PRO A 173 -3.58 -2.38 -17.09
C PRO A 173 -2.38 -1.44 -17.12
N LYS A 174 -2.63 -0.15 -17.35
CA LYS A 174 -1.56 0.86 -17.45
C LYS A 174 -0.77 1.03 -16.16
N GLU A 175 -1.27 0.59 -15.01
CA GLU A 175 -0.70 0.84 -13.69
C GLU A 175 0.29 -0.25 -13.25
N TYR A 176 0.36 -1.37 -13.96
CA TYR A 176 1.34 -2.42 -13.73
C TYR A 176 1.82 -3.05 -15.04
N PHE A 177 2.90 -3.81 -15.01
CA PHE A 177 3.34 -4.59 -16.17
C PHE A 177 3.44 -6.06 -15.80
N CYS A 178 3.35 -6.91 -16.82
CA CYS A 178 3.47 -8.35 -16.69
C CYS A 178 4.54 -8.90 -17.62
N THR A 179 5.29 -9.88 -17.14
CA THR A 179 6.21 -10.67 -17.95
C THR A 179 5.83 -12.14 -17.86
N LYS A 180 6.04 -12.88 -18.95
CA LYS A 180 5.75 -14.31 -19.02
C LYS A 180 6.95 -15.03 -19.61
N GLU A 181 7.53 -15.95 -18.83
CA GLU A 181 8.68 -16.74 -19.23
C GLU A 181 8.53 -18.16 -18.70
N ALA A 182 8.69 -19.16 -19.58
CA ALA A 182 8.61 -20.58 -19.22
C ALA A 182 7.35 -20.98 -18.38
N GLY A 183 6.20 -20.34 -18.62
CA GLY A 183 4.96 -20.62 -17.89
C GLY A 183 4.84 -19.91 -16.54
N ILE A 184 5.83 -19.10 -16.16
CA ILE A 184 5.83 -18.25 -14.97
C ILE A 184 5.44 -16.83 -15.40
N TRP A 185 4.42 -16.30 -14.74
CA TRP A 185 3.98 -14.92 -14.91
C TRP A 185 4.47 -14.09 -13.74
N ARG A 186 5.01 -12.91 -14.01
CA ARG A 186 5.40 -11.95 -12.98
C ARG A 186 4.70 -10.62 -13.22
N TYR A 187 4.11 -10.05 -12.17
CA TYR A 187 3.38 -8.79 -12.21
C TYR A 187 4.07 -7.79 -11.31
N PHE A 188 4.29 -6.58 -11.82
CA PHE A 188 5.02 -5.52 -11.14
C PHE A 188 4.21 -4.22 -11.22
N PRO A 189 3.82 -3.62 -10.08
CA PRO A 189 3.22 -2.31 -10.10
C PRO A 189 4.24 -1.30 -10.62
N LYS A 190 3.76 -0.27 -11.31
CA LYS A 190 4.63 0.85 -11.70
C LYS A 190 4.94 1.71 -10.47
N GLU A 191 5.95 2.58 -10.59
CA GLU A 191 6.33 3.52 -9.54
C GLU A 191 5.12 4.34 -9.04
N GLY A 192 4.99 4.46 -7.71
CA GLY A 192 3.86 5.11 -7.04
C GLY A 192 2.61 4.23 -6.87
N PHE A 193 2.69 2.94 -7.22
CA PHE A 193 1.65 1.96 -7.01
C PHE A 193 2.18 0.73 -6.28
N SER A 194 1.28 0.07 -5.58
CA SER A 194 1.57 -1.20 -4.89
C SER A 194 0.33 -2.09 -4.89
N PHE A 195 0.50 -3.41 -4.88
CA PHE A 195 -0.64 -4.34 -4.82
C PHE A 195 -1.11 -4.53 -3.38
N HIS A 196 -2.40 -4.31 -3.14
CA HIS A 196 -3.06 -4.63 -1.86
C HIS A 196 -3.99 -5.85 -1.97
N LEU A 197 -4.28 -6.28 -3.20
CA LEU A 197 -5.14 -7.42 -3.48
C LEU A 197 -4.64 -8.16 -4.71
N VAL A 198 -4.65 -9.49 -4.62
CA VAL A 198 -4.40 -10.39 -5.75
C VAL A 198 -5.60 -11.30 -5.97
N ARG A 199 -6.00 -11.42 -7.23
CA ARG A 199 -7.07 -12.29 -7.69
C ARG A 199 -6.62 -13.15 -8.85
N GLU A 200 -7.19 -14.34 -8.95
CA GLU A 200 -7.09 -15.18 -10.14
C GLU A 200 -8.49 -15.69 -10.50
N GLY A 201 -8.88 -15.57 -11.77
CA GLY A 201 -10.21 -15.98 -12.22
C GLY A 201 -11.36 -15.31 -11.46
N GLY A 202 -11.15 -14.09 -10.96
CA GLY A 202 -12.11 -13.34 -10.15
C GLY A 202 -12.18 -13.74 -8.66
N ARG A 203 -11.45 -14.78 -8.23
CA ARG A 203 -11.38 -15.20 -6.83
C ARG A 203 -10.25 -14.50 -6.09
N LYS A 204 -10.49 -14.11 -4.84
CA LYS A 204 -9.46 -13.54 -3.97
C LYS A 204 -8.44 -14.60 -3.58
N VAL A 205 -7.16 -14.31 -3.83
CA VAL A 205 -6.01 -15.11 -3.42
C VAL A 205 -5.43 -14.54 -2.12
N TRP A 206 -5.13 -13.25 -2.13
CA TRP A 206 -4.48 -12.56 -1.02
C TRP A 206 -4.94 -11.11 -0.92
N GLN A 207 -4.99 -10.58 0.30
CA GLN A 207 -5.30 -9.18 0.58
C GLN A 207 -4.44 -8.70 1.74
N ALA A 208 -3.82 -7.53 1.58
CA ALA A 208 -3.07 -6.87 2.63
C ALA A 208 -3.98 -6.50 3.80
N ALA A 209 -3.49 -6.65 5.04
CA ALA A 209 -4.22 -6.17 6.22
C ALA A 209 -4.16 -4.64 6.34
N ASP A 210 -3.03 -4.05 5.95
CA ASP A 210 -2.76 -2.61 5.95
C ASP A 210 -1.66 -2.26 4.93
N HIS A 211 -1.33 -0.97 4.82
CA HIS A 211 -0.37 -0.44 3.85
C HIS A 211 1.07 -0.94 4.02
N THR A 212 1.47 -1.39 5.22
CA THR A 212 2.81 -1.95 5.46
C THR A 212 2.96 -3.35 4.88
N GLN A 213 1.85 -4.02 4.57
CA GLN A 213 1.80 -5.34 3.94
C GLN A 213 1.47 -5.26 2.46
N TYR A 214 1.64 -4.13 1.82
CA TYR A 214 1.49 -4.06 0.37
C TYR A 214 2.57 -4.89 -0.34
N CYS A 215 2.29 -5.26 -1.58
CA CYS A 215 3.08 -6.16 -2.39
C CYS A 215 3.65 -5.45 -3.62
N HIS A 216 4.94 -5.62 -3.88
CA HIS A 216 5.64 -5.01 -5.02
C HIS A 216 5.87 -5.99 -6.18
N GLN A 217 5.60 -7.29 -6.00
CA GLN A 217 5.63 -8.27 -7.08
C GLN A 217 4.71 -9.46 -6.81
N VAL A 218 3.99 -9.92 -7.82
CA VAL A 218 3.24 -11.19 -7.78
C VAL A 218 3.83 -12.15 -8.79
N THR A 219 4.16 -13.37 -8.38
CA THR A 219 4.61 -14.44 -9.28
C THR A 219 3.56 -15.54 -9.33
N LEU A 220 3.02 -15.83 -10.52
CA LEU A 220 2.10 -16.94 -10.75
C LEU A 220 2.82 -18.06 -11.51
N HIS A 221 2.90 -19.22 -10.87
CA HIS A 221 3.21 -20.50 -11.50
C HIS A 221 1.88 -21.17 -11.85
N VAL A 222 1.55 -21.19 -13.14
CA VAL A 222 0.25 -21.64 -13.64
C VAL A 222 -0.08 -23.05 -13.12
N ASN A 223 -1.26 -23.21 -12.52
CA ASN A 223 -1.77 -24.45 -11.92
C ASN A 223 -0.93 -25.03 -10.77
N GLU A 224 -0.04 -24.25 -10.17
CA GLU A 224 0.82 -24.71 -9.07
C GLU A 224 0.70 -23.78 -7.86
N LYS A 225 1.21 -22.56 -7.99
CA LYS A 225 1.36 -21.63 -6.86
C LYS A 225 1.35 -20.16 -7.27
N ILE A 226 0.98 -19.29 -6.32
CA ILE A 226 1.11 -17.84 -6.40
C ILE A 226 2.01 -17.37 -5.27
N ILE A 227 3.02 -16.56 -5.58
CA ILE A 227 3.94 -15.95 -4.62
C ILE A 227 3.66 -14.44 -4.57
N ILE A 228 3.43 -13.92 -3.38
CA ILE A 228 3.24 -12.51 -3.06
C ILE A 228 4.52 -11.99 -2.42
N HIS A 229 5.22 -11.05 -3.07
CA HIS A 229 6.44 -10.42 -2.56
C HIS A 229 6.08 -9.08 -1.92
N LEU A 230 6.14 -9.02 -0.60
CA LEU A 230 5.75 -7.88 0.21
C LEU A 230 6.82 -6.77 0.17
N VAL A 231 6.44 -5.53 0.47
CA VAL A 231 7.37 -4.38 0.49
C VAL A 231 8.45 -4.48 1.57
N ASN A 232 8.23 -5.30 2.60
CA ASN A 232 9.21 -5.59 3.66
C ASN A 232 10.18 -6.74 3.29
N ASN A 233 10.17 -7.20 2.04
CA ASN A 233 10.92 -8.36 1.51
C ASN A 233 10.43 -9.75 2.00
N GLU A 234 9.38 -9.81 2.82
CA GLU A 234 8.75 -11.08 3.13
C GLU A 234 7.99 -11.62 1.90
N CYS A 235 7.86 -12.94 1.82
CA CYS A 235 7.10 -13.60 0.75
C CYS A 235 5.99 -14.46 1.34
N ARG A 236 4.80 -14.45 0.72
CA ARG A 236 3.74 -15.45 0.99
C ARG A 236 3.53 -16.32 -0.22
N THR A 237 3.33 -17.62 -0.02
CA THR A 237 3.10 -18.56 -1.12
C THR A 237 1.76 -19.26 -0.92
N PHE A 238 0.92 -19.18 -1.93
CA PHE A 238 -0.39 -19.80 -2.00
C PHE A 238 -0.33 -20.95 -2.98
N TYR A 239 -0.92 -22.09 -2.62
CA TYR A 239 -0.95 -23.28 -3.46
C TYR A 239 -2.35 -23.57 -3.94
N LEU A 240 -2.45 -24.08 -5.17
CA LEU A 240 -3.71 -24.48 -5.75
C LEU A 240 -4.11 -25.84 -5.16
N THR A 241 -5.25 -25.89 -4.48
CA THR A 241 -5.82 -27.14 -3.98
C THR A 241 -6.66 -27.84 -5.04
N GLY A 242 -6.94 -29.13 -4.85
CA GLY A 242 -7.71 -29.93 -5.81
C GLY A 242 -9.15 -29.45 -6.05
N ASP A 243 -9.69 -28.59 -5.19
CA ASP A 243 -10.98 -27.93 -5.36
C ASP A 243 -10.91 -26.61 -6.16
N GLY A 244 -9.70 -26.22 -6.60
CA GLY A 244 -9.46 -25.00 -7.38
C GLY A 244 -9.42 -23.72 -6.54
N SER A 245 -9.17 -23.82 -5.23
CA SER A 245 -8.95 -22.69 -4.34
C SER A 245 -7.47 -22.48 -4.01
N TRP A 246 -7.13 -21.29 -3.54
CA TRP A 246 -5.77 -20.90 -3.20
C TRP A 246 -5.57 -20.89 -1.69
N HIS A 247 -4.60 -21.64 -1.20
CA HIS A 247 -4.34 -21.80 0.23
C HIS A 247 -2.92 -21.38 0.63
N ASP A 248 -2.83 -20.52 1.64
CA ASP A 248 -1.61 -20.21 2.38
C ASP A 248 -1.37 -21.34 3.41
N PRO A 249 -0.33 -22.18 3.25
CA PRO A 249 -0.15 -23.36 4.10
C PRO A 249 0.32 -22.96 5.49
N VAL A 250 -0.39 -23.42 6.52
CA VAL A 250 -0.01 -23.19 7.92
C VAL A 250 1.01 -24.24 8.34
N ILE A 251 2.28 -23.83 8.40
CA ILE A 251 3.38 -24.69 8.84
C ILE A 251 3.59 -24.53 10.34
N LYS A 252 3.50 -25.64 11.07
CA LYS A 252 3.82 -25.70 12.50
C LYS A 252 5.00 -26.63 12.73
N ILE A 253 6.02 -26.11 13.38
CA ILE A 253 7.26 -26.83 13.68
C ILE A 253 7.32 -27.05 15.17
N PHE A 254 7.58 -28.28 15.59
CA PHE A 254 7.71 -28.63 17.00
C PHE A 254 9.12 -29.10 17.28
N ALA A 255 9.72 -28.58 18.35
CA ALA A 255 11.06 -28.98 18.79
C ALA A 255 11.07 -29.40 20.25
N ARG A 256 12.02 -30.29 20.54
CA ARG A 256 12.30 -30.72 21.90
C ARG A 256 12.94 -29.58 22.71
N ASP A 257 12.49 -29.42 23.95
CA ASP A 257 13.02 -28.43 24.87
C ASP A 257 14.48 -28.75 25.25
N ASP A 258 15.32 -27.72 25.31
CA ASP A 258 16.74 -27.87 25.62
C ASP A 258 16.99 -28.26 27.08
N LYS A 259 16.13 -27.82 28.00
CA LYS A 259 16.22 -28.09 29.44
C LYS A 259 15.49 -29.38 29.80
N ASP A 260 14.34 -29.64 29.17
CA ASP A 260 13.55 -30.84 29.39
C ASP A 260 13.37 -31.67 28.12
N LYS A 261 14.17 -32.74 27.98
CA LYS A 261 14.12 -33.63 26.82
C LYS A 261 12.77 -34.36 26.64
N ARG A 262 11.88 -34.36 27.64
CA ARG A 262 10.53 -34.94 27.55
C ARG A 262 9.49 -33.94 27.03
N LYS A 263 9.80 -32.64 27.05
CA LYS A 263 8.90 -31.58 26.61
C LYS A 263 9.13 -31.24 25.13
N VAL A 264 8.04 -31.01 24.42
CA VAL A 264 8.02 -30.58 23.01
C VAL A 264 7.21 -29.29 22.94
N ASN A 265 7.77 -28.26 22.32
CA ASN A 265 7.14 -26.94 22.17
C ASN A 265 6.96 -26.62 20.68
N GLU A 266 5.88 -25.93 20.33
CA GLU A 266 5.74 -25.29 19.01
C GLU A 266 6.75 -24.14 18.91
N ILE A 267 7.51 -24.11 17.83
CA ILE A 267 8.36 -22.99 17.45
C ILE A 267 7.59 -22.15 16.44
N ASP A 268 7.72 -20.84 16.61
CA ASP A 268 7.32 -19.84 15.64
C ASP A 268 8.08 -20.06 14.31
N ALA A 269 7.40 -20.68 13.34
CA ALA A 269 8.00 -21.10 12.07
C ALA A 269 8.50 -19.90 11.25
N GLU A 270 7.85 -18.73 11.37
CA GLU A 270 8.26 -17.53 10.66
C GLU A 270 9.64 -17.03 11.10
N LYS A 271 10.01 -17.22 12.38
CA LYS A 271 11.37 -16.89 12.87
C LYS A 271 12.47 -17.79 12.32
N LEU A 272 12.09 -18.94 11.78
CA LEU A 272 13.01 -19.90 11.17
C LEU A 272 13.05 -19.74 9.65
N ARG A 273 12.10 -19.00 9.07
CA ARG A 273 12.02 -18.79 7.64
C ARG A 273 13.27 -18.06 7.18
N PHE A 274 13.94 -18.64 6.20
CA PHE A 274 15.10 -18.07 5.55
C PHE A 274 14.63 -17.30 4.32
N GLU A 275 14.86 -16.00 4.32
CA GLU A 275 14.71 -15.16 3.14
C GLU A 275 15.92 -15.36 2.25
N ASP A 276 15.82 -16.29 1.29
CA ASP A 276 16.75 -16.29 0.18
C ASP A 276 16.30 -15.16 -0.74
N GLY A 277 17.13 -14.14 -0.96
CA GLY A 277 16.86 -13.01 -1.87
C GLY A 277 16.85 -13.43 -3.35
N GLY A 278 16.57 -14.71 -3.62
CA GLY A 278 16.54 -15.34 -4.92
C GLY A 278 15.21 -16.02 -5.18
N GLU A 279 15.00 -16.36 -6.44
CA GLU A 279 13.78 -16.94 -7.00
C GLU A 279 13.58 -18.42 -6.63
N LEU A 280 13.86 -18.82 -5.39
CA LEU A 280 13.67 -20.19 -4.99
C LEU A 280 12.18 -20.48 -4.74
N THR A 281 11.75 -21.59 -5.31
CA THR A 281 10.36 -22.05 -5.32
C THR A 281 9.93 -22.73 -4.01
N LEU A 282 10.79 -22.76 -2.99
CA LEU A 282 10.59 -23.49 -1.75
C LEU A 282 10.72 -22.55 -0.56
N SER A 283 9.76 -22.60 0.37
CA SER A 283 9.92 -21.95 1.67
C SER A 283 10.98 -22.72 2.46
N ARG A 284 12.15 -22.12 2.65
CA ARG A 284 13.26 -22.69 3.42
C ARG A 284 13.16 -22.24 4.87
N TYR A 285 13.26 -23.19 5.79
CA TYR A 285 13.34 -22.93 7.22
C TYR A 285 14.68 -23.46 7.73
N GLU A 286 15.46 -22.63 8.41
CA GLU A 286 16.74 -23.03 9.00
C GLU A 286 16.61 -23.23 10.50
N PHE A 287 17.07 -24.38 10.99
CA PHE A 287 17.08 -24.69 12.41
C PHE A 287 18.43 -24.31 13.02
N PRO A 288 18.46 -23.38 14.01
CA PRO A 288 19.66 -23.13 14.79
C PRO A 288 20.21 -24.42 15.40
N LYS A 289 21.53 -24.52 15.61
CA LYS A 289 22.19 -25.75 16.11
C LYS A 289 21.57 -26.35 17.38
N ARG A 290 20.92 -25.54 18.21
CA ARG A 290 20.26 -25.99 19.45
C ARG A 290 18.84 -26.52 19.22
N VAL A 291 18.18 -26.10 18.15
CA VAL A 291 16.82 -26.51 17.82
C VAL A 291 16.81 -27.97 17.37
N LYS A 292 16.11 -28.80 18.13
CA LYS A 292 15.89 -30.23 17.86
C LYS A 292 14.47 -30.43 17.35
N CYS A 293 14.24 -30.14 16.08
CA CYS A 293 12.93 -30.34 15.45
C CYS A 293 12.54 -31.83 15.49
N VAL A 294 11.37 -32.12 16.06
CA VAL A 294 10.84 -33.47 16.26
C VAL A 294 9.56 -33.75 15.50
N GLN A 295 8.86 -32.73 15.03
CA GLN A 295 7.63 -32.90 14.27
C GLN A 295 7.33 -31.66 13.43
N VAL A 296 6.81 -31.88 12.23
CA VAL A 296 6.32 -30.83 11.33
C VAL A 296 4.87 -31.15 10.98
N LYS A 297 4.02 -30.13 11.09
CA LYS A 297 2.65 -30.18 10.61
C LYS A 297 2.42 -29.15 9.51
N VAL A 298 1.63 -29.52 8.51
CA VAL A 298 1.14 -28.63 7.45
C VAL A 298 -0.38 -28.69 7.50
N ASN A 299 -1.04 -27.53 7.66
CA ASN A 299 -2.49 -27.43 7.79
C ASN A 299 -3.08 -28.34 8.89
N GLY A 300 -2.31 -28.56 9.96
CA GLY A 300 -2.70 -29.40 11.10
C GLY A 300 -2.38 -30.90 10.94
N GLU A 301 -2.06 -31.37 9.74
CA GLU A 301 -1.68 -32.76 9.47
C GLU A 301 -0.20 -32.99 9.74
N ILE A 302 0.15 -34.15 10.30
CA ILE A 302 1.55 -34.52 10.57
C ILE A 302 2.18 -35.00 9.28
N VAL A 303 3.07 -34.19 8.70
CA VAL A 303 3.81 -34.55 7.48
C VAL A 303 5.15 -35.20 7.79
N TRP A 304 5.72 -34.94 8.96
CA TRP A 304 6.98 -35.54 9.40
C TRP A 304 7.07 -35.63 10.93
N SER A 305 7.69 -36.70 11.42
CA SER A 305 8.06 -36.84 12.83
C SER A 305 9.40 -37.55 12.98
N HIS A 306 10.15 -37.17 14.02
CA HIS A 306 11.49 -37.67 14.28
C HIS A 306 11.44 -39.07 14.89
N PHE A 307 12.07 -40.05 14.24
CA PHE A 307 12.20 -41.42 14.75
C PHE A 307 13.29 -41.49 15.83
N HIS A 308 12.95 -41.90 17.05
CA HIS A 308 13.90 -42.00 18.17
C HIS A 308 14.80 -43.23 18.07
N SER A 309 15.93 -43.09 17.36
CA SER A 309 17.05 -44.02 17.41
C SER A 309 18.25 -43.36 18.10
N PRO A 310 19.11 -44.08 18.84
CA PRO A 310 20.33 -43.51 19.43
C PRO A 310 21.25 -42.79 18.43
N SER A 311 21.17 -43.15 17.14
CA SER A 311 21.97 -42.56 16.05
C SER A 311 21.22 -41.51 15.22
N SER A 312 19.93 -41.27 15.48
CA SER A 312 19.13 -40.35 14.66
C SER A 312 19.59 -38.91 14.85
N LYS A 313 19.84 -38.21 13.74
CA LYS A 313 20.18 -36.79 13.71
C LYS A 313 18.91 -35.96 13.53
N TYR A 314 18.90 -34.78 14.13
CA TYR A 314 17.85 -33.78 13.91
C TYR A 314 18.07 -33.06 12.57
N PRO A 315 16.98 -32.68 11.87
CA PRO A 315 17.10 -31.91 10.64
C PRO A 315 17.73 -30.54 10.93
N LYS A 316 18.47 -30.02 9.96
CA LYS A 316 19.08 -28.67 10.02
C LYS A 316 18.29 -27.63 9.23
N SER A 317 17.49 -28.08 8.28
CA SER A 317 16.57 -27.24 7.53
C SER A 317 15.34 -28.04 7.11
N LEU A 318 14.27 -27.31 6.80
CA LEU A 318 13.05 -27.81 6.16
C LEU A 318 12.85 -27.03 4.86
N TYR A 319 12.49 -27.72 3.80
CA TYR A 319 12.05 -27.12 2.55
C TYR A 319 10.58 -27.49 2.38
N ALA A 320 9.71 -26.51 2.29
CA ALA A 320 8.29 -26.70 2.04
C ALA A 320 7.94 -26.21 0.64
N GLN A 321 7.30 -27.10 -0.13
CA GLN A 321 6.59 -26.82 -1.36
C GLN A 321 5.12 -27.11 -1.13
#